data_AF-A0A7I8F2H6-F1
#
_entry.id   AF-A0A7I8F2H6-F1
#
_cell.length_a   1.000
_cell.length_b   1.000
_cell.length_c   1.000
_cell.angle_alpha   90.00
_cell.angle_beta   90.00
_cell.angle_gamma   90.00
#
_symmetry.space_group_name_H-M   'P 1'
#
loop_
_entity.id
_entity.type
_entity.pdbx_description
1 polymer ?
#
loop_
_entity_poly.entity_id
_entity_poly.type
_entity_poly.pdbx_seq_one_letter_code
_entity_poly.pdbx_strand_id
1 'polypeptide(L)'
;MPATVTPQQRQVAKREIVRDIEQGVSAREARVRSAVPMHRTTVYRLLKRIEREGENGFADGRHGHPVKLRGEVLTFLIESCQAAPSVASSELQHAIHERFASSPSVSQLNRVRARLGLSRQPAQREKKASSDLLP
;
A
#
# COMPACT_ATOMS: atom_id res chain seq x y z
N MET A 1 -3.07 -19.22 19.67
CA MET A 1 -3.01 -18.41 18.43
C MET A 1 -1.92 -17.37 18.62
N PRO A 2 -0.79 -17.38 17.88
CA PRO A 2 0.20 -16.31 18.04
C PRO A 2 -0.44 -15.00 17.56
N ALA A 3 -0.38 -13.97 18.42
CA ALA A 3 -0.91 -12.64 18.10
C ALA A 3 -0.25 -12.12 16.81
N THR A 4 -1.07 -11.72 15.85
CA THR A 4 -0.61 -11.14 14.59
C THR A 4 0.05 -9.79 14.89
N VAL A 5 1.39 -9.75 14.88
CA VAL A 5 2.15 -8.51 15.07
C VAL A 5 1.77 -7.51 13.99
N THR A 6 1.22 -6.37 14.38
CA THR A 6 0.81 -5.32 13.45
C THR A 6 2.03 -4.59 12.87
N PRO A 7 1.90 -3.95 11.69
CA PRO A 7 2.95 -3.10 11.13
C PRO A 7 3.43 -2.01 12.10
N GLN A 8 2.49 -1.43 12.86
CA GLN A 8 2.76 -0.41 13.87
C GLN A 8 3.60 -0.97 15.02
N GLN A 9 3.23 -2.13 15.56
CA GLN A 9 4.01 -2.80 16.61
C GLN A 9 5.43 -3.13 16.14
N ARG A 10 5.59 -3.58 14.89
CA ARG A 10 6.90 -3.84 14.31
C ARG A 10 7.74 -2.56 14.16
N GLN A 11 7.13 -1.43 13.79
CA GLN A 11 7.81 -0.15 13.68
C GLN A 11 8.27 0.38 15.04
N VAL A 12 7.42 0.30 16.06
CA VAL A 12 7.76 0.67 17.44
C VAL A 12 8.94 -0.17 17.94
N ALA A 13 8.87 -1.49 17.79
CA ALA A 13 9.94 -2.39 18.22
C ALA A 13 11.29 -2.12 17.52
N LYS A 14 11.29 -1.69 16.25
CA LYS A 14 12.52 -1.29 15.55
C LYS A 14 13.15 -0.05 16.20
N ARG A 15 12.33 0.94 16.56
CA ARG A 15 12.80 2.17 17.21
C ARG A 15 13.36 1.88 18.60
N GLU A 16 12.68 1.04 19.38
CA GLU A 16 13.14 0.61 20.70
C GLU A 16 14.48 -0.11 20.63
N ILE A 17 14.63 -1.09 19.73
CA ILE A 17 15.91 -1.82 19.56
C ILE A 17 17.06 -0.86 19.21
N VAL A 18 16.82 0.10 18.32
CA VAL A 18 17.88 1.02 17.88
C VAL A 18 18.24 1.97 19.00
N ARG A 19 17.25 2.53 19.71
CA ARG A 19 17.48 3.39 20.87
C ARG A 19 18.26 2.66 21.96
N ASP A 20 17.93 1.41 22.26
CA ASP A 20 18.68 0.60 23.23
C ASP A 20 20.15 0.47 22.82
N ILE A 21 20.41 0.21 21.54
CA ILE A 21 21.77 0.05 21.01
C ILE A 21 22.54 1.38 21.02
N GLU A 22 21.90 2.49 20.68
CA GLU A 22 22.47 3.84 20.80
C GLU A 22 22.81 4.21 22.25
N GLN A 23 22.07 3.66 23.21
CA GLN A 23 22.32 3.79 24.65
C GLN A 23 23.38 2.80 25.17
N GLY A 24 24.04 2.04 24.29
CA GLY A 24 25.13 1.13 24.63
C GLY A 24 24.69 -0.30 24.99
N VAL A 25 23.41 -0.64 24.86
CA VAL A 25 22.94 -2.02 25.05
C VAL A 25 23.41 -2.89 23.89
N SER A 26 23.83 -4.13 24.19
CA SER A 26 24.24 -5.03 23.13
C SER A 26 23.08 -5.41 22.22
N ALA A 27 23.33 -5.60 20.92
CA ALA A 27 22.31 -6.04 19.97
C ALA A 27 21.68 -7.40 20.34
N ARG A 28 22.34 -8.22 21.17
CA ARG A 28 21.78 -9.47 21.71
C ARG A 28 20.73 -9.18 22.76
N GLU A 29 21.00 -8.28 23.70
CA GLU A 29 20.08 -7.93 24.78
C GLU A 29 18.89 -7.12 24.27
N ALA A 30 19.12 -6.13 23.41
CA ALA A 30 18.04 -5.34 22.80
C ALA A 30 17.02 -6.23 22.07
N ARG A 31 17.49 -7.29 21.40
CA ARG A 31 16.61 -8.30 20.76
C ARG A 31 15.76 -9.10 21.73
N VAL A 32 16.28 -9.40 22.92
CA VAL A 32 15.56 -10.14 23.96
C VAL A 32 14.51 -9.25 24.63
N ARG A 33 14.81 -7.95 24.77
CA ARG A 33 13.90 -6.96 25.38
C ARG A 33 12.75 -6.54 24.46
N SER A 34 12.96 -6.62 23.14
CA SER A 34 11.96 -6.23 22.14
C SER A 34 10.67 -7.04 22.25
N ALA A 35 9.52 -6.34 22.30
CA ALA A 35 8.19 -6.95 22.27
C ALA A 35 7.92 -7.75 20.98
N VAL A 36 8.65 -7.46 19.90
CA VAL A 36 8.58 -8.20 18.63
C VAL A 36 9.86 -9.00 18.43
N PRO A 37 9.79 -10.35 18.37
CA PRO A 37 10.95 -11.17 18.08
C PRO A 37 11.57 -10.81 16.72
N MET A 38 12.86 -10.44 16.73
CA MET A 38 13.61 -10.15 15.52
C MET A 38 14.84 -11.04 15.41
N HIS A 39 15.09 -11.54 14.19
CA HIS A 39 16.30 -12.27 13.89
C HIS A 39 17.53 -11.35 13.94
N ARG A 40 18.68 -11.89 14.33
CA ARG A 40 19.96 -11.17 14.42
C ARG A 40 20.25 -10.37 13.14
N THR A 41 20.15 -11.03 11.99
CA THR A 41 20.37 -10.41 10.67
C THR A 41 19.44 -9.24 10.38
N THR A 42 18.19 -9.29 10.84
CA THR A 42 17.21 -8.20 10.66
C THR A 42 17.65 -6.95 11.42
N VAL A 43 18.15 -7.12 12.64
CA VAL A 43 18.65 -6.00 13.46
C VAL A 43 19.88 -5.37 12.82
N TYR A 44 20.88 -6.16 12.39
CA TYR A 44 22.04 -5.59 11.72
C TYR A 44 21.71 -4.90 10.39
N ARG A 45 20.75 -5.45 9.62
CA ARG A 45 20.27 -4.78 8.40
C ARG A 45 19.54 -3.47 8.72
N LEU A 46 18.77 -3.42 9.81
CA LEU A 46 18.11 -2.21 10.28
C LEU A 46 19.13 -1.14 10.66
N LEU A 47 20.13 -1.48 11.47
CA LEU A 47 21.19 -0.55 11.89
C LEU A 47 21.93 0.03 10.68
N LYS A 48 22.41 -0.82 9.77
CA LYS A 48 23.06 -0.36 8.52
C LYS A 48 22.17 0.54 7.67
N ARG A 49 20.85 0.30 7.70
CA ARG A 49 19.90 1.08 6.94
C ARG A 49 19.69 2.46 7.56
N ILE A 50 19.60 2.54 8.89
CA ILE A 50 19.45 3.80 9.62
C ILE A 50 20.72 4.64 9.51
N GLU A 51 21.89 4.00 9.55
CA GLU A 51 23.17 4.68 9.31
C GLU A 51 23.20 5.36 7.92
N ARG A 52 22.62 4.72 6.90
CA ARG A 52 22.56 5.27 5.54
C ARG A 52 21.41 6.25 5.29
N GLU A 53 20.23 5.97 5.84
CA GLU A 53 18.95 6.63 5.46
C GLU A 53 18.37 7.49 6.59
N GLY A 54 18.98 7.50 7.78
CA GLY A 54 18.48 8.16 8.97
C GLY A 54 17.11 7.62 9.39
N GLU A 55 16.22 8.53 9.79
CA GLU A 55 14.84 8.23 10.20
C GLU A 55 14.03 7.44 9.14
N ASN A 56 14.35 7.61 7.85
CA ASN A 56 13.69 6.85 6.79
C ASN A 56 13.99 5.34 6.84
N GLY A 57 15.07 4.94 7.52
CA GLY A 57 15.45 3.54 7.69
C GLY A 57 14.44 2.73 8.51
N PHE A 58 13.64 3.38 9.37
CA PHE A 58 12.59 2.73 10.17
C PHE A 58 11.36 2.34 9.36
N ALA A 59 11.10 3.02 8.25
CA ALA A 59 9.94 2.76 7.41
C ALA A 59 10.04 1.37 6.76
N ASP A 60 9.02 0.53 6.95
CA ASP A 60 8.88 -0.69 6.17
C ASP A 60 8.53 -0.32 4.72
N GLY A 61 9.53 -0.35 3.83
CA GLY A 61 9.33 -0.13 2.39
C GLY A 61 8.52 -1.23 1.69
N ARG A 62 7.93 -2.15 2.45
CA ARG A 62 7.01 -3.18 1.96
C ARG A 62 5.62 -2.58 1.75
N HIS A 63 5.55 -1.59 0.89
CA HIS A 63 4.35 -1.38 0.10
C HIS A 63 4.46 -2.41 -1.03
N GLY A 64 3.48 -3.31 -1.20
CA GLY A 64 3.46 -4.16 -2.40
C GLY A 64 3.76 -3.31 -3.64
N HIS A 65 4.63 -3.79 -4.52
CA HIS A 65 5.32 -2.99 -5.55
C HIS A 65 4.51 -1.77 -6.03
N PRO A 66 4.88 -0.54 -5.60
CA PRO A 66 4.39 0.70 -6.17
C PRO A 66 4.79 0.87 -7.65
N VAL A 67 5.57 -0.07 -8.19
CA VAL A 67 6.13 -0.06 -9.54
C VAL A 67 5.05 -0.26 -10.60
N LYS A 68 3.97 -1.02 -10.30
CA LYS A 68 2.97 -1.37 -11.31
C LYS A 68 2.12 -0.21 -11.81
N LEU A 69 2.04 0.90 -11.06
CA LEU A 69 1.21 2.08 -11.38
C LEU A 69 2.06 3.35 -11.33
N ARG A 70 3.02 3.46 -12.25
CA ARG A 70 3.87 4.65 -12.46
C ARG A 70 3.97 4.96 -13.96
N GLY A 71 4.45 6.15 -14.29
CA GLY A 71 4.70 6.57 -15.67
C GLY A 71 3.47 6.44 -16.55
N GLU A 72 3.62 5.76 -17.68
CA GLU A 72 2.56 5.56 -18.67
C GLU A 72 1.36 4.79 -18.10
N VAL A 73 1.59 3.81 -17.21
CA VAL A 73 0.49 3.04 -16.60
C VAL A 73 -0.36 3.92 -15.70
N LEU A 74 0.28 4.84 -14.95
CA LEU A 74 -0.44 5.79 -14.10
C LEU A 74 -1.21 6.81 -14.94
N THR A 75 -0.60 7.30 -16.02
CA THR A 75 -1.23 8.25 -16.95
C THR A 75 -2.46 7.62 -17.59
N PHE A 76 -2.33 6.40 -18.11
CA PHE A 76 -3.44 5.64 -18.68
C PHE A 76 -4.57 5.40 -17.67
N LEU A 77 -4.24 5.07 -16.43
CA LEU A 77 -5.22 4.91 -15.36
C LEU A 77 -6.01 6.21 -15.12
N ILE A 78 -5.34 7.36 -15.11
CA ILE A 78 -5.96 8.67 -14.89
C ILE A 78 -6.92 8.98 -16.04
N GLU A 79 -6.44 8.88 -17.29
CA GLU A 79 -7.22 9.15 -18.49
C GLU A 79 -8.47 8.26 -18.58
N SER A 80 -8.30 6.96 -18.32
CA SER A 80 -9.41 5.99 -18.34
C SER A 80 -10.48 6.32 -17.29
N CYS A 81 -10.05 6.71 -16.08
CA CYS A 81 -10.98 7.11 -15.02
C CYS A 81 -11.69 8.43 -15.33
N GLN A 82 -11.03 9.38 -16.00
CA GLN A 82 -11.62 10.66 -16.39
C GLN A 82 -12.61 10.51 -17.54
N ALA A 83 -12.28 9.69 -18.54
CA ALA A 83 -13.16 9.40 -19.68
C ALA A 83 -14.41 8.62 -19.26
N ALA A 84 -14.28 7.69 -18.29
CA ALA A 84 -15.39 6.90 -17.78
C ALA A 84 -15.36 6.81 -16.24
N PRO A 85 -15.93 7.80 -15.51
CA PRO A 85 -15.91 7.84 -14.05
C PRO A 85 -16.56 6.62 -13.35
N SER A 86 -17.45 5.91 -14.05
CA SER A 86 -18.14 4.71 -13.57
C SER A 86 -17.42 3.40 -13.89
N VAL A 87 -16.26 3.43 -14.56
CA VAL A 87 -15.49 2.24 -14.94
C VAL A 87 -15.10 1.40 -13.71
N ALA A 88 -15.28 0.08 -13.82
CA ALA A 88 -14.93 -0.82 -12.73
C ALA A 88 -13.41 -1.02 -12.66
N SER A 89 -12.88 -1.19 -11.44
CA SER A 89 -11.45 -1.43 -11.26
C SER A 89 -10.99 -2.80 -11.79
N SER A 90 -11.90 -3.77 -11.96
CA SER A 90 -11.64 -5.03 -12.66
C SER A 90 -11.45 -4.83 -14.16
N GLU A 91 -12.24 -3.97 -14.79
CA GLU A 91 -12.11 -3.61 -16.21
C GLU A 91 -10.79 -2.87 -16.44
N LEU A 92 -10.45 -1.90 -15.57
CA LEU A 92 -9.16 -1.20 -15.62
C LEU A 92 -7.98 -2.16 -15.44
N GLN A 93 -8.10 -3.16 -14.56
CA GLN A 93 -7.06 -4.17 -14.39
C GLN A 93 -6.83 -4.96 -15.69
N HIS A 94 -7.91 -5.36 -16.38
CA HIS A 94 -7.82 -6.08 -17.63
C HIS A 94 -7.18 -5.21 -18.72
N ALA A 95 -7.63 -3.97 -18.88
CA ALA A 95 -7.08 -3.04 -19.87
C ALA A 95 -5.59 -2.73 -19.63
N ILE A 96 -5.19 -2.56 -18.36
CA ILE A 96 -3.77 -2.36 -18.01
C ILE A 96 -2.94 -3.61 -18.32
N HIS A 97 -3.50 -4.80 -18.10
CA HIS A 97 -2.82 -6.06 -18.41
C HIS A 97 -2.62 -6.22 -19.91
N GLU A 98 -3.65 -5.98 -20.72
CA GLU A 98 -3.56 -6.08 -22.19
C GLU A 98 -2.54 -5.08 -22.77
N ARG A 99 -2.54 -3.84 -22.28
CA ARG A 99 -1.70 -2.77 -22.84
C ARG A 99 -0.25 -2.78 -22.35
N PHE A 100 -0.02 -3.17 -21.09
CA PHE A 100 1.29 -3.01 -20.43
C PHE A 100 1.86 -4.31 -19.84
N ALA A 101 1.20 -5.46 -20.04
CA ALA A 101 1.56 -6.73 -19.40
C ALA A 101 1.69 -6.64 -17.86
N SER A 102 0.98 -5.69 -17.26
CA SER A 102 1.01 -5.42 -15.82
C SER A 102 -0.34 -5.75 -15.20
N SER A 103 -0.34 -6.55 -14.13
CA SER A 103 -1.57 -6.86 -13.40
C SER A 103 -1.51 -6.30 -11.97
N PRO A 104 -1.84 -5.01 -11.76
CA PRO A 104 -2.03 -4.44 -10.43
C PRO A 104 -3.31 -5.03 -9.81
N SER A 105 -3.32 -5.27 -8.50
CA SER A 105 -4.53 -5.78 -7.85
C SER A 105 -5.63 -4.73 -7.81
N VAL A 106 -6.90 -5.16 -7.80
CA VAL A 106 -8.06 -4.27 -7.65
C VAL A 106 -7.94 -3.38 -6.41
N SER A 107 -7.48 -3.91 -5.28
CA SER A 107 -7.25 -3.11 -4.06
C SER A 107 -6.14 -2.08 -4.23
N GLN A 108 -5.12 -2.36 -5.05
CA GLN A 108 -4.09 -1.37 -5.39
C GLN A 108 -4.66 -0.26 -6.30
N LEU A 109 -5.46 -0.63 -7.30
CA LEU A 109 -6.15 0.33 -8.17
C LEU A 109 -7.08 1.23 -7.37
N ASN A 110 -7.92 0.67 -6.49
CA ASN A 110 -8.84 1.45 -5.65
C ASN A 110 -8.10 2.43 -4.73
N ARG A 111 -6.97 2.01 -4.13
CA ARG A 111 -6.15 2.91 -3.30
C ARG A 111 -5.55 4.06 -4.11
N VAL A 112 -5.05 3.78 -5.31
CA VAL A 112 -4.50 4.83 -6.19
C VAL A 112 -5.60 5.78 -6.66
N ARG A 113 -6.74 5.25 -7.11
CA ARG A 113 -7.93 6.03 -7.48
C ARG A 113 -8.37 6.96 -6.36
N ALA A 114 -8.52 6.44 -5.14
CA ALA A 114 -8.92 7.23 -3.98
C ALA A 114 -7.93 8.35 -3.68
N ARG A 115 -6.61 8.07 -3.74
CA ARG A 115 -5.56 9.08 -3.53
C ARG A 115 -5.59 10.20 -4.58
N LEU A 116 -6.04 9.89 -5.80
CA LEU A 116 -6.14 10.84 -6.91
C LEU A 116 -7.52 11.52 -6.99
N GLY A 117 -8.45 11.22 -6.08
CA GLY A 117 -9.82 11.72 -6.16
C GLY A 117 -10.67 11.09 -7.29
N LEU A 118 -10.18 10.00 -7.90
CA LEU A 118 -10.80 9.29 -9.03
C LEU A 118 -11.58 8.05 -8.58
N SER A 119 -12.13 8.09 -7.37
CA SER A 119 -13.00 7.03 -6.87
C SER A 119 -14.18 6.83 -7.82
N ARG A 120 -14.57 5.56 -8.02
CA ARG A 120 -15.64 5.19 -8.94
C ARG A 120 -16.93 5.91 -8.55
N GLN A 121 -17.53 6.60 -9.51
CA GLN A 121 -18.85 7.17 -9.36
C GLN A 121 -19.91 6.14 -9.76
N PRO A 122 -21.01 5.99 -9.01
CA PRO A 122 -22.09 5.12 -9.42
C PRO A 122 -22.64 5.61 -10.78
N ALA A 123 -22.86 4.68 -11.71
CA ALA A 123 -23.50 5.02 -12.97
C ALA A 123 -24.87 5.64 -12.66
N GLN A 124 -25.17 6.80 -13.27
CA GLN A 124 -26.48 7.41 -13.14
C GLN A 124 -27.52 6.41 -13.66
N ARG A 125 -28.32 5.87 -12.74
CA ARG A 125 -29.40 4.95 -13.06
C ARG A 125 -30.49 5.80 -13.69
N GLU A 126 -30.72 5.66 -14.99
CA GLU A 126 -31.89 6.27 -15.63
C GLU A 126 -33.13 5.79 -14.88
N LYS A 127 -33.84 6.73 -14.24
CA LYS A 127 -35.18 6.49 -13.70
C LYS A 127 -36.04 6.07 -14.91
N LYS A 128 -36.46 4.80 -14.96
CA LYS A 128 -37.56 4.41 -15.85
C LYS A 128 -38.73 5.34 -15.53
N ALA A 129 -39.14 6.13 -16.50
CA ALA A 129 -40.38 6.90 -16.43
C ALA A 129 -41.50 5.91 -16.11
N SER A 130 -42.23 6.19 -15.03
CA SER A 130 -43.47 5.51 -14.67
C SER A 130 -44.37 5.56 -15.90
N SER A 131 -44.65 4.39 -16.48
CA SER A 131 -45.71 4.24 -17.47
C SER A 131 -47.05 4.32 -16.72
N ASP A 132 -47.47 5.53 -16.36
CA ASP A 132 -48.86 5.84 -16.04
C ASP A 132 -49.48 6.54 -17.25
N LEU A 133 -50.23 5.79 -18.06
CA LEU A 133 -51.27 6.23 -19.00
C LEU A 133 -52.00 4.93 -19.43
N LEU A 134 -53.09 4.53 -18.75
CA LEU A 134 -54.52 4.80 -19.04
C LEU A 134 -55.02 4.15 -20.35
N PRO A 135 -56.32 3.82 -20.50
CA PRO A 135 -57.47 4.03 -19.61
C PRO A 135 -58.18 2.74 -19.12
#